data_AF-A0A969QIH4-F1
#
_entry.id   AF-A0A969QIH4-F1
#
_cell.length_a   1.000
_cell.length_b   1.000
_cell.length_c   1.000
_cell.angle_alpha   90.00
_cell.angle_beta   90.00
_cell.angle_gamma   90.00
#
_symmetry.space_group_name_H-M   'P 1'
#
loop_
_entity.id
_entity.type
_entity.pdbx_description
1 polymer ?
#
loop_
_entity_poly.entity_id
_entity_poly.type
_entity_poly.pdbx_seq_one_letter_code
_entity_poly.pdbx_strand_id
1 'polypeptide(L)'
;MTTKEQLLKESEQASESLVEEVFSFLVSVKAWHSENEPVQPDSVLKRDRPSKPIWEIAQDLIQDMTIEEIAQLPKDGAEQPDHYIYGIPKRQE
;
A
#
# COMPACT_ATOMS: atom_id res chain seq x y z
N MET A 1 29.40 18.38 14.14
CA MET A 1 27.95 18.26 14.29
C MET A 1 27.49 17.13 13.40
N THR A 2 26.63 16.25 13.90
CA THR A 2 26.05 15.14 13.14
C THR A 2 24.77 15.60 12.44
N THR A 3 24.40 14.95 11.33
CA THR A 3 23.18 15.27 10.56
C THR A 3 21.91 15.19 11.42
N LYS A 4 21.90 14.27 12.41
CA LYS A 4 20.80 14.12 13.38
C LYS A 4 20.66 15.33 14.29
N GLU A 5 21.77 15.86 14.80
CA GLU A 5 21.75 17.03 15.69
C GLU A 5 21.29 18.30 14.95
N GLN A 6 21.68 18.44 13.69
CA GLN A 6 21.25 19.56 12.86
C GLN A 6 19.75 19.49 12.52
N LEU A 7 19.23 18.30 12.24
CA LEU A 7 17.79 18.08 12.04
C LEU A 7 16.98 18.44 13.29
N LEU A 8 17.48 18.07 14.48
CA LEU A 8 16.81 18.37 15.75
C LEU A 8 16.72 19.89 15.97
N LYS A 9 17.84 20.59 15.79
CA LYS A 9 17.89 22.05 15.93
C LYS A 9 16.98 22.77 14.94
N GLU A 10 16.90 22.29 13.70
CA GLU A 10 16.03 22.87 12.68
C GLU A 10 14.55 22.59 12.99
N SER A 11 14.23 21.40 13.51
CA SER A 11 12.85 21.03 13.89
C SER A 11 12.29 21.87 15.04
N GLU A 12 13.14 22.37 15.95
CA GLU A 12 12.73 23.25 17.06
C GLU A 12 12.36 24.67 16.59
N GLN A 13 12.88 25.10 15.45
CA GLN A 13 12.68 26.46 14.91
C GLN A 13 11.71 26.48 13.71
N ALA A 14 11.39 25.32 13.15
CA ALA A 14 10.48 25.16 12.03
C ALA A 14 9.01 25.35 12.43
N SER A 15 8.18 25.71 11.46
CA SER A 15 6.72 25.71 11.62
C SER A 15 6.18 24.28 11.66
N GLU A 16 5.11 24.06 12.41
CA GLU A 16 4.44 22.74 12.56
C GLU A 16 4.13 22.09 11.20
N SER A 17 3.69 22.87 10.21
CA SER A 17 3.40 22.39 8.85
C SER A 17 4.61 21.76 8.14
N LEU A 18 5.82 22.27 8.39
CA LEU A 18 7.04 21.76 7.79
C LEU A 18 7.52 20.49 8.52
N VAL A 19 7.29 20.43 9.84
CA VAL A 19 7.56 19.24 10.66
C VAL A 19 6.67 18.08 10.19
N GLU A 20 5.39 18.34 9.94
CA GLU A 20 4.45 17.35 9.40
C GLU A 20 4.89 16.83 8.02
N GLU A 21 5.32 17.71 7.13
CA GLU A 21 5.78 17.34 5.78
C GLU A 21 7.02 16.45 5.84
N VAL A 22 8.05 16.85 6.61
CA VAL A 22 9.27 16.05 6.79
C VAL A 22 8.95 14.72 7.48
N PHE A 23 8.05 14.70 8.46
CA PHE A 23 7.60 13.48 9.10
C PHE A 23 6.91 12.53 8.10
N SER A 24 6.01 13.05 7.27
CA SER A 24 5.33 12.27 6.24
C SER A 24 6.31 11.68 5.21
N PHE A 25 7.34 12.46 4.86
CA PHE A 25 8.42 12.01 3.98
C PHE A 25 9.24 10.88 4.63
N LEU A 26 9.62 11.01 5.90
CA LEU A 26 10.36 9.97 6.62
C LEU A 26 9.55 8.67 6.78
N VAL A 27 8.25 8.79 7.09
CA VAL A 27 7.34 7.63 7.15
C VAL A 27 7.25 6.96 5.79
N SER A 28 7.13 7.75 4.73
CA SER A 28 7.12 7.23 3.36
C SER A 28 8.41 6.49 3.07
N VAL A 29 9.58 7.14 3.20
CA VAL A 29 10.90 6.54 2.96
C VAL A 29 11.08 5.25 3.76
N LYS A 30 10.67 5.22 5.03
CA LYS A 30 10.70 4.00 5.85
C LYS A 30 9.82 2.88 5.28
N ALA A 31 8.65 3.21 4.72
CA ALA A 31 7.79 2.23 4.05
C ALA A 31 8.45 1.67 2.78
N TRP A 32 9.10 2.53 1.95
CA TRP A 32 9.82 2.09 0.76
C TRP A 32 11.06 1.23 1.08
N HIS A 33 11.79 1.56 2.14
CA HIS A 33 12.93 0.76 2.60
C HIS A 33 12.51 -0.55 3.28
N SER A 34 11.32 -0.61 3.89
CA SER A 34 10.77 -1.84 4.46
C SER A 34 10.53 -2.95 3.43
N GLU A 35 10.38 -2.61 2.14
CA GLU A 35 10.31 -3.61 1.05
C GLU A 35 11.70 -4.11 0.61
N ASN A 36 12.78 -3.40 0.95
CA ASN A 36 14.11 -3.62 0.37
C ASN A 36 15.23 -3.95 1.38
N GLU A 37 14.99 -3.92 2.70
CA GLU A 37 16.01 -4.26 3.72
C GLU A 37 15.60 -5.39 4.69
N PRO A 38 16.57 -6.21 5.15
CA PRO A 38 16.31 -7.35 6.03
C PRO A 38 16.00 -6.91 7.47
N VAL A 39 14.80 -7.27 7.91
CA VAL A 39 14.18 -7.26 9.24
C VAL A 39 15.11 -7.09 10.45
N GLN A 40 14.81 -6.10 11.32
CA GLN A 40 15.07 -6.19 12.77
C GLN A 40 13.92 -5.59 13.61
N PRO A 41 13.69 -6.13 14.83
CA PRO A 41 12.36 -6.23 15.43
C PRO A 41 12.29 -5.43 16.73
N ASP A 42 11.66 -4.25 16.74
CA ASP A 42 11.05 -3.68 17.95
C ASP A 42 10.44 -2.31 17.64
N SER A 43 9.18 -2.28 17.19
CA SER A 43 8.30 -1.10 17.31
C SER A 43 6.86 -1.47 16.98
N VAL A 44 6.19 -2.09 17.97
CA VAL A 44 4.78 -2.04 18.43
C VAL A 44 3.60 -1.62 17.50
N LEU A 45 3.75 -1.57 16.18
CA LEU A 45 2.65 -1.65 15.23
C LEU A 45 2.95 -2.84 14.32
N LYS A 46 2.64 -4.04 14.81
CA LYS A 46 2.81 -5.30 14.08
C LYS A 46 2.02 -5.25 12.76
N ARG A 47 2.71 -4.89 11.68
CA ARG A 47 2.52 -5.54 10.37
C ARG A 47 3.72 -6.46 10.14
N ASP A 48 3.82 -7.48 11.00
CA ASP A 48 4.83 -8.55 10.98
C ASP A 48 4.55 -9.61 9.88
N ARG A 49 3.97 -9.22 8.76
CA ARG A 49 3.85 -10.12 7.62
C ARG A 49 4.39 -9.39 6.41
N PRO A 50 5.24 -10.02 5.57
CA PRO A 50 5.44 -9.51 4.22
C PRO A 50 4.03 -9.30 3.66
N SER A 51 3.69 -8.06 3.33
CA SER A 51 2.37 -7.76 2.82
C SER A 51 2.27 -8.48 1.48
N LYS A 52 1.56 -9.61 1.47
CA LYS A 52 1.27 -10.31 0.22
C LYS A 52 0.70 -9.29 -0.76
N PRO A 53 1.15 -9.30 -2.01
CA PRO A 53 0.54 -8.46 -3.01
C PRO A 53 -0.95 -8.79 -3.12
N ILE A 54 -1.76 -7.80 -3.55
CA ILE A 54 -3.22 -7.89 -3.55
C ILE A 54 -3.72 -9.12 -4.33
N TRP A 55 -3.01 -9.53 -5.40
CA TRP A 55 -3.34 -10.71 -6.18
C TRP A 55 -3.13 -12.03 -5.43
N GLU A 56 -2.11 -12.14 -4.56
CA GLU A 56 -1.90 -13.33 -3.72
C GLU A 56 -2.97 -13.43 -2.64
N ILE A 57 -3.41 -12.29 -2.09
CA ILE A 57 -4.52 -12.24 -1.14
C ILE A 57 -5.81 -12.70 -1.82
N ALA A 58 -6.08 -12.22 -3.04
CA ALA A 58 -7.23 -12.65 -3.81
C ALA A 58 -7.18 -14.16 -4.12
N GLN A 59 -6.00 -14.68 -4.46
CA GLN A 59 -5.79 -16.10 -4.72
C GLN A 59 -6.05 -16.96 -3.48
N ASP A 60 -5.54 -16.55 -2.31
CA ASP A 60 -5.81 -17.24 -1.04
C ASP A 60 -7.32 -17.29 -0.72
N LEU A 61 -8.05 -16.20 -1.00
CA LEU A 61 -9.49 -16.10 -0.72
C LEU A 61 -10.33 -17.06 -1.58
N ILE A 62 -9.94 -17.28 -2.83
CA ILE A 62 -10.69 -18.13 -3.76
C ILE A 62 -10.25 -19.60 -3.72
N GLN A 63 -9.10 -19.90 -3.10
CA GLN A 63 -8.53 -21.25 -3.10
C GLN A 63 -9.43 -22.29 -2.41
N ASP A 64 -10.18 -21.87 -1.38
CA ASP A 64 -11.05 -22.75 -0.60
C ASP A 64 -12.49 -22.82 -1.16
N MET A 65 -12.79 -22.14 -2.27
CA MET A 65 -14.13 -22.13 -2.87
C MET A 65 -14.41 -23.39 -3.71
N THR A 66 -15.64 -23.89 -3.61
CA THR A 66 -16.14 -24.96 -4.47
C THR A 66 -16.52 -24.43 -5.86
N ILE A 67 -16.63 -25.34 -6.84
CA ILE A 67 -17.02 -24.98 -8.23
C ILE A 67 -18.40 -24.32 -8.26
N GLU A 68 -19.30 -24.74 -7.38
CA GLU A 68 -20.66 -24.18 -7.26
C GLU A 68 -20.62 -22.74 -6.74
N GLU A 69 -19.77 -22.44 -5.76
CA GLU A 69 -19.58 -21.08 -5.23
C GLU A 69 -18.86 -20.18 -6.24
N ILE A 70 -17.87 -20.70 -6.97
CA ILE A 70 -17.21 -19.99 -8.07
C ILE A 70 -18.22 -19.61 -9.15
N ALA A 71 -19.17 -20.49 -9.46
CA ALA A 71 -20.22 -20.22 -10.46
C ALA A 71 -21.24 -19.16 -10.00
N GLN A 72 -21.32 -18.87 -8.70
CA GLN A 72 -22.16 -17.80 -8.14
C GLN A 72 -21.44 -16.45 -8.08
N LEU A 73 -20.15 -16.39 -8.43
CA LEU A 73 -19.42 -15.13 -8.45
C LEU A 73 -20.03 -14.16 -9.45
N PRO A 74 -20.06 -12.85 -9.11
CA PRO A 74 -20.53 -11.84 -10.04
C PRO A 74 -19.64 -11.83 -11.28
N LYS A 75 -20.24 -11.47 -12.41
CA LYS A 75 -19.50 -11.31 -13.66
C LYS A 75 -18.40 -10.27 -13.50
N ASP A 76 -17.26 -10.51 -14.17
CA ASP A 76 -16.13 -9.59 -14.16
C ASP A 76 -16.54 -8.19 -14.65
N GLY A 77 -16.57 -7.24 -13.72
CA GLY A 77 -16.91 -5.86 -14.01
C GLY A 77 -15.85 -5.14 -14.85
N ALA A 78 -14.61 -5.63 -14.88
CA ALA A 78 -13.47 -5.01 -15.56
C ALA A 78 -13.21 -5.61 -16.96
N GLU A 79 -14.10 -6.46 -17.48
CA GLU A 79 -13.96 -7.09 -18.80
C GLU A 79 -13.84 -6.07 -19.96
N GLN A 80 -14.28 -4.83 -19.75
CA GLN A 80 -14.26 -3.75 -20.75
C GLN A 80 -13.31 -2.62 -20.33
N PRO A 81 -11.97 -2.82 -20.37
CA PRO A 81 -11.00 -1.83 -19.92
C PRO A 81 -11.12 -0.50 -20.67
N ASP A 82 -11.44 -0.55 -21.96
CA ASP A 82 -11.66 0.62 -22.82
C ASP A 82 -12.76 1.56 -22.30
N HIS A 83 -13.79 1.01 -21.65
CA HIS A 83 -14.84 1.81 -21.02
C HIS A 83 -14.31 2.61 -19.83
N TYR A 84 -13.47 1.99 -19.00
CA TYR A 84 -12.95 2.61 -17.78
C TYR A 84 -11.76 3.53 -18.02
N ILE A 85 -10.96 3.24 -19.04
CA ILE A 85 -9.76 4.01 -19.37
C ILE A 85 -10.12 5.18 -20.31
N TYR A 86 -10.97 4.94 -21.31
CA TYR A 86 -11.24 5.91 -22.38
C TYR A 86 -12.69 6.42 -22.42
N GLY A 87 -13.55 5.98 -21.50
CA GLY A 87 -14.96 6.43 -21.46
C GLY A 87 -15.82 5.90 -22.60
N ILE A 88 -15.35 4.87 -23.32
CA ILE A 88 -16.10 4.25 -24.43
C ILE A 88 -17.37 3.59 -23.87
N PRO A 89 -18.55 3.69 -24.52
CA PRO A 89 -19.77 3.07 -24.00
C PRO A 89 -19.61 1.56 -23.74
N LYS A 90 -20.22 1.05 -22.66
CA LYS A 90 -20.20 -0.40 -22.39
C LYS A 90 -20.88 -1.16 -23.53
N ARG A 91 -20.25 -2.23 -23.99
CA ARG A 91 -20.92 -3.21 -24.85
C ARG A 91 -21.96 -3.92 -24.00
N GLN A 92 -23.22 -3.90 -24.45
CA GLN A 92 -24.29 -4.64 -23.79
C GLN A 92 -24.07 -6.14 -24.02
N GLU A 93 -24.39 -6.92 -22.99
CA GLU A 93 -24.21 -8.37 -22.92
C GLU A 93 -25.55 -9.09 -23.06
#